data_AF-A0A6C0HHN5-F1
#
_entry.id   AF-A0A6C0HHN5-F1
#
_cell.length_a   1.000
_cell.length_b   1.000
_cell.length_c   1.000
_cell.angle_alpha   90.00
_cell.angle_beta   90.00
_cell.angle_gamma   90.00
#
_symmetry.space_group_name_H-M   'P 1'
#
loop_
_entity.id
_entity.type
_entity.pdbx_description
1 polymer ?
#
loop_
_entity_poly.entity_id
_entity_poly.type
_entity_poly.pdbx_seq_one_letter_code
_entity_poly.pdbx_strand_id
1 'polypeptide(L)'
;MKVVNCIGIAHLIGVIIENLYGFIFPHNILFDKLYAISFISIPFSWILFNDECIISYIVKRCNNPKYVLGTTPQIASDIPVIFTNPIVSYRMFHVNTLLRITSICIVNGRTCHIPCGIFGPSILLYLAYVNDIEHEWNYRKICYPRFHVIAAVYFTWFLYSL
;
A
#
# COMPACT_ATOMS: atom_id res chain seq x y z
N MET A 1 7.39 26.67 -4.49
CA MET A 1 6.66 25.37 -4.56
C MET A 1 6.06 25.13 -3.17
N LYS A 2 4.74 24.94 -3.02
CA LYS A 2 4.13 24.73 -1.69
C LYS A 2 4.68 23.42 -1.08
N VAL A 3 5.02 23.40 0.20
CA VAL A 3 5.60 22.22 0.93
C VAL A 3 4.82 20.93 0.66
N VAL A 4 3.49 21.04 0.55
CA VAL A 4 2.56 19.96 0.20
C VAL A 4 2.90 19.28 -1.13
N ASN A 5 3.32 20.05 -2.15
CA ASN A 5 3.70 19.49 -3.45
C ASN A 5 4.99 18.67 -3.36
N CYS A 6 5.94 19.08 -2.51
CA CYS A 6 7.17 18.31 -2.30
C CYS A 6 6.87 16.96 -1.65
N ILE A 7 5.99 16.94 -0.64
CA ILE A 7 5.54 15.72 0.04
C ILE A 7 4.90 14.78 -0.99
N GLY A 8 4.04 15.32 -1.85
CA GLY A 8 3.36 14.53 -2.85
C GLY A 8 4.26 13.92 -3.93
N ILE A 9 5.23 14.70 -4.41
CA ILE A 9 6.24 14.21 -5.36
C ILE A 9 7.10 13.12 -4.69
N ALA A 10 7.53 13.33 -3.45
CA ALA A 10 8.30 12.34 -2.71
C ALA A 10 7.51 11.04 -2.50
N HIS A 11 6.22 11.13 -2.16
CA HIS A 11 5.35 9.96 -2.04
C HIS A 11 5.22 9.20 -3.36
N LEU A 12 4.97 9.91 -4.47
CA LEU A 12 4.88 9.30 -5.79
C LEU A 12 6.17 8.59 -6.20
N ILE A 13 7.33 9.21 -5.95
CA ILE A 13 8.64 8.58 -6.19
C ILE A 13 8.80 7.32 -5.33
N GLY A 14 8.41 7.40 -4.04
CA GLY A 14 8.42 6.26 -3.13
C GLY A 14 7.59 5.09 -3.67
N VAL A 15 6.35 5.34 -4.09
CA VAL A 15 5.46 4.35 -4.71
C VAL A 15 6.07 3.73 -5.96
N ILE A 16 6.69 4.54 -6.84
CA ILE A 16 7.35 4.03 -8.05
C ILE A 16 8.52 3.10 -7.70
N ILE A 17 9.41 3.52 -6.79
CA ILE A 17 10.55 2.71 -6.33
C ILE A 17 10.03 1.40 -5.72
N GLU A 18 9.00 1.49 -4.88
CA GLU A 18 8.36 0.36 -4.23
C GLU A 18 7.75 -0.63 -5.23
N ASN A 19 7.12 -0.15 -6.31
CA ASN A 19 6.51 -1.02 -7.32
C ASN A 19 7.55 -1.68 -8.23
N LEU A 20 8.73 -1.07 -8.38
CA LEU A 20 9.78 -1.53 -9.27
C LEU A 20 10.94 -2.24 -8.54
N TYR A 21 10.89 -2.32 -7.22
CA TYR A 21 12.02 -2.77 -6.40
C TYR A 21 12.61 -4.13 -6.85
N GLY A 22 11.77 -5.15 -6.97
CA GLY A 22 12.19 -6.51 -7.32
C GLY A 22 12.74 -6.64 -8.73
N PHE A 23 12.45 -5.68 -9.61
CA PHE A 23 12.95 -5.65 -10.99
C PHE A 23 14.31 -4.96 -11.10
N ILE A 24 14.50 -3.87 -10.36
CA ILE A 24 15.66 -2.97 -10.56
C ILE A 24 16.76 -3.24 -9.53
N PHE A 25 16.41 -3.55 -8.29
CA PHE A 25 17.40 -3.68 -7.23
C PHE A 25 17.97 -5.11 -7.19
N PRO A 26 19.31 -5.25 -7.16
CA PRO A 26 19.94 -6.56 -7.06
C PRO A 26 19.61 -7.24 -5.72
N HIS A 27 19.88 -8.54 -5.66
CA HIS A 27 19.65 -9.34 -4.46
C HIS A 27 20.40 -8.76 -3.25
N ASN A 28 19.66 -8.43 -2.19
CA ASN A 28 20.21 -8.02 -0.91
C ASN A 28 19.28 -8.49 0.22
N ILE A 29 19.78 -9.36 1.10
CA ILE A 29 18.97 -10.03 2.11
C ILE A 29 18.23 -9.05 3.03
N LEU A 30 18.93 -8.01 3.50
CA LEU A 30 18.34 -7.05 4.44
C LEU A 30 17.25 -6.22 3.75
N PHE A 31 17.54 -5.65 2.58
CA PHE A 31 16.57 -4.81 1.88
C PHE A 31 15.39 -5.60 1.34
N ASP A 32 15.60 -6.84 0.91
CA ASP A 32 14.52 -7.74 0.47
C ASP A 32 13.57 -8.10 1.62
N LYS A 33 14.11 -8.37 2.81
CA LYS A 33 13.29 -8.57 4.02
C LYS A 33 12.51 -7.31 4.38
N LEU A 34 13.15 -6.14 4.39
CA LEU A 34 12.48 -4.85 4.67
C LEU A 34 11.39 -4.54 3.63
N TYR A 35 11.64 -4.87 2.37
CA TYR A 35 10.67 -4.73 1.29
C TYR A 35 9.44 -5.63 1.49
N ALA A 36 9.67 -6.90 1.87
CA ALA A 36 8.58 -7.82 2.17
C ALA A 36 7.74 -7.35 3.37
N ILE A 37 8.38 -6.82 4.42
CA ILE A 37 7.69 -6.18 5.55
C ILE A 37 6.81 -5.03 5.06
N SER A 38 7.35 -4.14 4.22
CA SER A 38 6.60 -2.97 3.76
C SER A 38 5.39 -3.35 2.93
N PHE A 39 5.51 -4.34 2.03
CA PHE A 39 4.39 -4.88 1.25
C PHE A 39 3.24 -5.35 2.14
N ILE A 40 3.57 -6.07 3.21
CA ILE A 40 2.58 -6.59 4.17
C ILE A 40 2.01 -5.45 5.04
N SER A 41 2.85 -4.51 5.45
CA SER A 41 2.47 -3.45 6.40
C SER A 41 1.55 -2.38 5.83
N ILE A 42 1.62 -2.14 4.51
CA ILE A 42 0.85 -1.07 3.86
C ILE A 42 -0.67 -1.27 4.00
N PRO A 43 -1.28 -2.42 3.63
CA PRO A 43 -2.71 -2.66 3.85
C PRO A 43 -3.14 -2.47 5.30
N PHE A 44 -2.29 -2.85 6.25
CA PHE A 44 -2.59 -2.68 7.67
C PHE A 44 -2.54 -1.24 8.11
N SER A 45 -1.58 -0.46 7.60
CA SER A 45 -1.55 0.98 7.85
C SER A 45 -2.86 1.63 7.36
N TRP A 46 -3.34 1.26 6.17
CA TRP A 46 -4.57 1.82 5.64
C TRP A 46 -5.79 1.46 6.51
N ILE A 47 -5.91 0.22 6.97
CA ILE A 47 -6.99 -0.18 7.89
C ILE A 47 -6.94 0.64 9.20
N LEU A 48 -5.75 0.80 9.80
CA LEU A 48 -5.58 1.57 11.03
C LEU A 48 -5.88 3.06 10.86
N PHE A 49 -5.69 3.58 9.65
CA PHE A 49 -5.91 4.99 9.31
C PHE A 49 -7.22 5.23 8.53
N ASN A 50 -8.26 4.42 8.76
CA ASN A 50 -9.59 4.56 8.14
C ASN A 50 -9.54 4.65 6.60
N ASP A 51 -8.79 3.73 6.00
CA ASP A 51 -8.54 3.62 4.56
C ASP A 51 -7.69 4.70 3.91
N GLU A 52 -7.00 5.48 4.71
CA GLU A 52 -6.20 6.57 4.22
C GLU A 52 -4.71 6.34 4.47
N CYS A 53 -3.87 6.64 3.48
CA CYS A 53 -2.43 6.71 3.70
C CYS A 53 -2.12 7.90 4.63
N ILE A 54 -1.26 7.69 5.63
CA ILE A 54 -0.86 8.76 6.57
C ILE A 54 -0.32 10.01 5.86
N ILE A 55 0.36 9.83 4.71
CA ILE A 55 0.86 10.94 3.90
C ILE A 55 -0.30 11.73 3.28
N SER A 56 -1.32 11.02 2.76
CA SER A 56 -2.54 11.64 2.24
C SER A 56 -3.25 12.46 3.33
N TYR A 57 -3.38 11.89 4.53
CA TYR A 57 -3.94 12.60 5.66
C TYR A 57 -3.17 13.88 6.02
N ILE A 58 -1.83 13.81 6.09
CA ILE A 58 -0.98 14.98 6.37
C ILE A 58 -1.24 16.07 5.33
N VAL A 59 -1.25 15.72 4.05
CA VAL A 59 -1.52 16.67 2.96
C VAL A 59 -2.91 17.30 3.07
N LYS A 60 -3.95 16.50 3.32
CA LYS A 60 -5.33 17.02 3.48
C LYS A 60 -5.46 17.89 4.71
N ARG A 61 -4.79 17.55 5.80
CA ARG A 61 -4.84 18.34 7.03
C ARG A 61 -4.05 19.65 6.91
N CYS A 62 -2.97 19.67 6.15
CA CYS A 62 -2.27 20.91 5.78
C CYS A 62 -3.16 21.83 4.92
N ASN A 63 -3.96 21.27 4.02
CA ASN A 63 -4.87 22.05 3.15
C ASN A 63 -6.17 22.45 3.85
N ASN A 64 -6.67 21.63 4.76
CA ASN A 64 -7.88 21.85 5.53
C ASN A 64 -7.64 21.45 7.00
N PRO A 65 -7.39 22.42 7.89
CA PRO A 65 -7.21 22.18 9.32
C PRO A 65 -8.46 21.73 10.05
N LYS A 66 -9.55 21.34 9.38
CA LYS A 66 -10.71 20.65 9.96
C LYS A 66 -10.92 19.24 9.37
N TYR A 67 -10.03 18.77 8.48
CA TYR A 67 -10.12 17.46 7.84
C TYR A 67 -10.02 16.27 8.79
N VAL A 68 -11.07 15.45 8.90
CA VAL A 68 -11.05 14.25 9.74
C VAL A 68 -10.53 13.06 8.92
N LEU A 69 -9.59 12.30 9.50
CA LEU A 69 -8.96 11.12 8.88
C LEU A 69 -10.00 10.12 8.36
N GLY A 70 -9.85 9.68 7.11
CA GLY A 70 -10.72 8.69 6.49
C GLY A 70 -12.08 9.22 6.04
N THR A 71 -12.30 10.55 6.05
CA THR A 71 -13.54 11.13 5.51
C THR A 71 -13.61 11.07 3.99
N THR A 72 -12.46 11.10 3.30
CA THR A 72 -12.36 11.02 1.83
C THR A 72 -11.13 10.22 1.38
N PRO A 73 -11.00 8.94 1.76
CA PRO A 73 -9.80 8.12 1.48
C PRO A 73 -9.51 7.94 -0.01
N GLN A 74 -10.54 7.95 -0.86
CA GLN A 74 -10.43 7.82 -2.31
C GLN A 74 -9.80 9.04 -3.00
N ILE A 75 -9.75 10.20 -2.33
CA ILE A 75 -9.16 11.41 -2.88
C ILE A 75 -7.66 11.40 -2.59
N ALA A 76 -6.85 11.00 -3.56
CA ALA A 76 -5.38 11.03 -3.47
C ALA A 76 -4.83 12.46 -3.66
N SER A 77 -5.18 13.38 -2.76
CA SER A 77 -4.74 14.80 -2.83
C SER A 77 -3.24 15.00 -2.64
N ASP A 78 -2.56 13.96 -2.19
CA ASP A 78 -1.13 13.86 -2.02
C ASP A 78 -0.40 13.44 -3.29
N ILE A 79 -1.04 12.79 -4.25
CA ILE A 79 -0.38 12.55 -5.54
C ILE A 79 -0.62 13.80 -6.39
N PRO A 80 0.44 14.46 -6.92
CA PRO A 80 0.27 15.66 -7.71
C PRO A 80 -0.72 15.39 -8.86
N VAL A 81 -1.44 16.45 -9.26
CA VAL A 81 -2.44 16.67 -10.33
C VAL A 81 -2.27 15.86 -11.65
N ILE A 82 -1.22 15.06 -11.80
CA ILE A 82 -0.87 14.17 -12.91
C ILE A 82 -2.01 13.21 -13.27
N PHE A 83 -2.89 12.84 -12.33
CA PHE A 83 -4.07 12.00 -12.58
C PHE A 83 -5.40 12.77 -12.56
N THR A 84 -5.47 13.92 -13.22
CA THR A 84 -6.74 14.64 -13.41
C THR A 84 -7.79 13.84 -14.17
N ASN A 85 -7.36 12.86 -14.99
CA ASN A 85 -8.27 11.98 -15.70
C ASN A 85 -8.56 10.72 -14.87
N PRO A 86 -9.82 10.48 -14.46
CA PRO A 86 -10.17 9.34 -13.60
C PRO A 86 -9.92 7.99 -14.27
N ILE A 87 -10.07 7.87 -15.59
CA ILE A 87 -9.82 6.62 -16.33
C ILE A 87 -8.32 6.31 -16.36
N VAL A 88 -7.48 7.33 -16.55
CA VAL A 88 -6.02 7.15 -16.53
C VAL A 88 -5.55 6.81 -15.12
N SER A 89 -6.10 7.48 -14.11
CA SER A 89 -5.85 7.18 -12.69
C SER A 89 -6.16 5.72 -12.37
N TYR A 90 -7.36 5.26 -12.75
CA TYR A 90 -7.85 3.88 -12.59
C TYR A 90 -6.88 2.86 -13.22
N ARG A 91 -6.52 3.05 -14.49
CA ARG A 91 -5.60 2.14 -15.18
C ARG A 91 -4.22 2.11 -14.54
N MET A 92 -3.71 3.26 -14.13
CA MET A 92 -2.40 3.35 -13.47
C MET A 92 -2.40 2.68 -12.09
N PHE A 93 -3.51 2.75 -11.36
CA PHE A 93 -3.66 2.06 -10.08
C PHE A 93 -3.59 0.53 -10.23
N HIS A 94 -4.26 -0.03 -11.25
CA HIS A 94 -4.17 -1.47 -11.54
C HIS A 94 -2.78 -1.90 -12.04
N VAL A 95 -2.16 -1.10 -12.92
CA VAL A 95 -0.79 -1.37 -13.38
C VAL A 95 0.18 -1.36 -12.19
N ASN A 96 0.07 -0.37 -11.30
CA ASN A 96 0.87 -0.29 -10.09
C ASN A 96 0.66 -1.50 -9.17
N THR A 97 -0.60 -1.93 -8.99
CA THR A 97 -0.93 -3.11 -8.20
C THR A 97 -0.30 -4.38 -8.78
N LEU A 98 -0.39 -4.57 -10.10
CA LEU A 98 0.23 -5.71 -10.79
C LEU A 98 1.75 -5.69 -10.67
N LEU A 99 2.37 -4.53 -10.87
CA LEU A 99 3.82 -4.34 -10.74
C LEU A 99 4.29 -4.65 -9.32
N ARG A 100 3.59 -4.13 -8.32
CA ARG A 100 3.88 -4.37 -6.90
C ARG A 100 3.81 -5.85 -6.55
N ILE A 101 2.75 -6.55 -6.98
CA ILE A 101 2.60 -8.00 -6.75
C ILE A 101 3.71 -8.79 -7.44
N THR A 102 4.02 -8.46 -8.70
CA THR A 102 5.08 -9.15 -9.43
C THR A 102 6.45 -8.92 -8.78
N SER A 103 6.73 -7.68 -8.37
CA SER A 103 7.95 -7.30 -7.66
C SER A 103 8.12 -8.10 -6.37
N ILE A 104 7.07 -8.23 -5.54
CA ILE A 104 7.17 -9.04 -4.31
C ILE A 104 7.29 -10.54 -4.61
N CYS A 105 6.71 -11.07 -5.69
CA CYS A 105 6.93 -12.45 -6.12
C CYS A 105 8.41 -12.71 -6.45
N ILE A 106 9.08 -11.77 -7.14
CA ILE A 106 10.52 -11.87 -7.44
C ILE A 106 11.34 -11.87 -6.15
N VAL A 107 11.08 -10.92 -5.25
CA VAL A 107 11.78 -10.81 -3.95
C VAL A 107 11.56 -12.05 -3.08
N ASN A 108 10.33 -12.57 -3.07
CA ASN A 108 10.01 -13.77 -2.32
C ASN A 108 10.74 -15.01 -2.88
N GLY A 109 10.80 -15.13 -4.21
CA GLY A 109 11.48 -16.24 -4.89
C GLY A 109 12.99 -16.25 -4.70
N ARG A 110 13.62 -15.07 -4.56
CA ARG A 110 15.08 -14.96 -4.44
C ARG A 110 15.62 -14.94 -3.00
N THR A 111 14.82 -14.50 -2.02
CA THR A 111 15.31 -14.27 -0.63
C THR A 111 14.38 -14.79 0.46
N CYS A 112 13.11 -14.36 0.46
CA CYS A 112 12.29 -14.48 1.67
C CYS A 112 11.68 -15.87 1.85
N HIS A 113 11.39 -16.56 0.74
CA HIS A 113 10.78 -17.90 0.72
C HIS A 113 9.57 -18.04 1.67
N ILE A 114 8.74 -16.99 1.73
CA ILE A 114 7.50 -16.94 2.52
C ILE A 114 6.61 -18.11 2.07
N PRO A 115 6.16 -18.98 3.00
CA PRO A 115 5.31 -20.13 2.68
C PRO A 115 4.04 -19.69 1.96
N CYS A 116 3.56 -20.48 0.99
CA CYS A 116 2.38 -20.13 0.19
C CYS A 116 1.12 -19.87 1.02
N GLY A 117 0.95 -20.55 2.17
CA GLY A 117 -0.15 -20.34 3.10
C GLY A 117 -0.16 -18.95 3.76
N ILE A 118 0.95 -18.22 3.65
CA ILE A 118 1.13 -16.84 4.13
C ILE A 118 1.31 -15.91 2.92
N PHE A 119 2.11 -16.26 1.92
CA PHE A 119 2.30 -15.36 0.80
C PHE A 119 1.03 -15.13 -0.04
N GLY A 120 0.27 -16.20 -0.31
CA GLY A 120 -0.96 -16.14 -1.11
C GLY A 120 -2.04 -15.24 -0.49
N PRO A 121 -2.43 -15.46 0.78
CA PRO A 121 -3.48 -14.63 1.37
C PRO A 121 -3.07 -13.16 1.56
N SER A 122 -1.78 -12.82 1.69
CA SER A 122 -1.34 -11.42 1.66
C SER A 122 -1.63 -10.73 0.34
N ILE A 123 -1.38 -11.42 -0.79
CA ILE A 123 -1.67 -10.90 -2.11
C ILE A 123 -3.18 -10.73 -2.29
N LEU A 124 -3.97 -11.73 -1.88
CA LEU A 124 -5.43 -11.66 -1.95
C LEU A 124 -5.98 -10.52 -1.09
N LEU A 125 -5.44 -10.33 0.12
CA LEU A 125 -5.78 -9.23 1.01
C LEU A 125 -5.48 -7.88 0.36
N TYR A 126 -4.28 -7.73 -0.19
CA TYR A 126 -3.88 -6.52 -0.89
C TYR A 126 -4.83 -6.20 -2.06
N LEU A 127 -5.14 -7.19 -2.91
CA LEU A 127 -6.06 -7.05 -4.03
C LEU A 127 -7.49 -6.72 -3.59
N ALA A 128 -8.01 -7.42 -2.57
CA ALA A 128 -9.35 -7.17 -2.04
C ALA A 128 -9.45 -5.74 -1.50
N TYR A 129 -8.43 -5.28 -0.80
CA TYR A 129 -8.39 -3.96 -0.21
C TYR A 129 -8.35 -2.84 -1.27
N VAL A 130 -7.45 -2.99 -2.26
CA VAL A 130 -7.31 -2.10 -3.42
C VAL A 130 -8.65 -1.97 -4.16
N ASN A 131 -9.30 -3.08 -4.49
CA ASN A 131 -10.58 -3.07 -5.21
C ASN A 131 -11.73 -2.48 -4.38
N ASP A 132 -11.77 -2.73 -3.07
CA ASP A 132 -12.86 -2.24 -2.21
C ASP A 132 -12.77 -0.73 -1.97
N ILE A 133 -11.55 -0.16 -1.87
CA ILE A 133 -11.34 1.31 -1.87
C ILE A 133 -11.83 1.91 -3.18
N GLU A 134 -11.40 1.33 -4.31
CA GLU A 134 -11.66 1.85 -5.63
C GLU A 134 -13.14 1.85 -6.02
N HIS A 135 -13.86 0.77 -5.70
CA HIS A 135 -15.27 0.64 -6.07
C HIS A 135 -16.24 1.05 -4.95
N GLU A 136 -15.72 1.59 -3.84
CA GLU A 136 -16.50 2.01 -2.67
C GLU A 136 -17.47 0.94 -2.16
N TRP A 137 -17.13 -0.35 -2.33
CA TRP A 137 -18.04 -1.44 -2.00
C TRP A 137 -18.33 -1.55 -0.49
N ASN A 138 -17.47 -0.97 0.36
CA ASN A 138 -17.62 -0.93 1.82
C ASN A 138 -17.72 -2.32 2.49
N TYR A 139 -17.53 -3.43 1.78
CA TYR A 139 -17.56 -4.78 2.36
C TYR A 139 -16.45 -4.96 3.39
N ARG A 140 -15.32 -4.26 3.20
CA ARG A 140 -14.19 -4.28 4.13
C ARG A 140 -14.56 -3.85 5.55
N LYS A 141 -15.47 -2.88 5.73
CA LYS A 141 -15.79 -2.30 7.05
C LYS A 141 -16.42 -3.33 7.99
N ILE A 142 -17.22 -4.24 7.45
CA ILE A 142 -17.81 -5.37 8.19
C ILE A 142 -16.72 -6.39 8.59
N CYS A 143 -15.71 -6.54 7.75
CA CYS A 143 -14.62 -7.50 7.91
C CYS A 143 -13.38 -6.93 8.62
N TYR A 144 -13.33 -5.63 8.95
CA TYR A 144 -12.19 -4.99 9.60
C TYR A 144 -11.69 -5.73 10.83
N PRO A 145 -12.52 -6.15 11.79
CA PRO A 145 -12.02 -6.89 12.95
C PRO A 145 -11.28 -8.18 12.55
N ARG A 146 -11.74 -8.86 11.49
CA ARG A 146 -11.11 -10.08 10.97
C ARG A 146 -9.80 -9.78 10.25
N PHE A 147 -9.74 -8.67 9.51
CA PHE A 147 -8.51 -8.22 8.87
C PHE A 147 -7.41 -7.86 9.89
N HIS A 148 -7.75 -7.26 11.02
CA HIS A 148 -6.79 -6.99 12.11
C HIS A 148 -6.25 -8.27 12.74
N VAL A 149 -7.09 -9.30 12.92
CA VAL A 149 -6.65 -10.59 13.45
C VAL A 149 -5.73 -11.30 12.46
N ILE A 150 -6.10 -11.32 11.18
CA ILE A 150 -5.24 -11.85 10.11
C ILE A 150 -3.91 -11.08 10.09
N ALA A 151 -3.95 -9.75 10.19
CA ALA A 151 -2.75 -8.91 10.31
C ALA A 151 -1.83 -9.34 11.44
N ALA A 152 -2.40 -9.49 12.64
CA ALA A 152 -1.64 -9.84 13.82
C ALA A 152 -0.98 -11.22 13.67
N VAL A 153 -1.70 -12.20 13.14
CA VAL A 153 -1.16 -13.54 12.83
C VAL A 153 0.00 -13.43 11.83
N TYR A 154 -0.17 -12.62 10.78
CA TYR A 154 0.84 -12.37 9.77
C TYR A 154 2.10 -11.71 10.31
N PHE A 155 1.96 -10.63 11.07
CA PHE A 155 3.08 -9.94 11.69
C PHE A 155 3.80 -10.83 12.69
N THR A 156 3.06 -11.59 13.50
CA THR A 156 3.66 -12.50 14.48
C THR A 156 4.47 -13.60 13.79
N TRP A 157 3.92 -14.21 12.73
CA TRP A 157 4.67 -15.18 11.94
C TRP A 157 5.92 -14.55 11.31
N PHE A 158 5.76 -13.37 10.70
CA PHE A 158 6.85 -12.68 10.02
C PHE A 158 7.99 -12.33 11.00
N LEU A 159 7.66 -11.78 12.17
CA LEU A 159 8.61 -11.45 13.24
C LEU A 159 9.31 -12.69 13.81
N TYR A 160 8.63 -13.83 13.84
CA TYR A 160 9.22 -15.11 14.25
C TYR A 160 10.16 -15.70 13.20
N SER A 161 9.87 -15.48 11.91
CA SER A 161 10.66 -15.98 10.77
C SER A 161 11.85 -15.08 10.37
N LEU A 162 12.03 -13.96 11.07
CA LEU A 162 13.04 -12.94 10.79
C LEU A 162 14.43 -13.36 11.29
#